data_AF-A0A1M5SW98-F1
#
_entry.id   AF-A0A1M5SW98-F1
#
_cell.length_a   1.000
_cell.length_b   1.000
_cell.length_c   1.000
_cell.angle_alpha   90.00
_cell.angle_beta   90.00
_cell.angle_gamma   90.00
#
_symmetry.space_group_name_H-M   'P 1'
#
loop_
_entity.id
_entity.type
_entity.pdbx_description
1 polymer ?
#
loop_
_entity_poly.entity_id
_entity_poly.type
_entity_poly.pdbx_seq_one_letter_code
_entity_poly.pdbx_strand_id
1 'polypeptide(L)'
;MKYNLYKKFIICASSAVVLLTGCADISLDKSNIDKSNIDESDIEESNAEESVEESNIEVSDEDISDSNLEASSEEADDETSEEVFDEEAALKAILSKSELQRKEKTISFVDDFDGDGQKEGFFYIGDEYDGDYNEFYGEIWFANEDGYALVNNQFSYVATDEQSVFDLYMFGDKKFIVFNMSYTTEAVGRMFYIEKSSYVETAISGVGYIFTRQTATTPNEICVSKGMYDRFVEISSDESMNGTVTGHTWKNYYFFYDEESGDFKEFGGVEISREEVNTIVGFDVCTEIENYGGEISTIYKRGNGVVNINYSITVMYEDDDGEGYVEYRNVNYDMETGEFIVGFNEDEEPWFCSDFGGTYDAALIPEIAVFEK
;
A
#
# COMPACT_ATOMS: atom_id res chain seq x y z
N MET A 1 27.41 1.40 -14.88
CA MET A 1 26.35 2.05 -14.06
C MET A 1 25.81 0.97 -13.14
N LYS A 2 26.27 0.92 -11.88
CA LYS A 2 25.91 -0.13 -10.92
C LYS A 2 24.59 0.28 -10.26
N TYR A 3 23.54 -0.51 -10.42
CA TYR A 3 22.27 -0.34 -9.72
C TYR A 3 22.47 -0.77 -8.26
N ASN A 4 22.42 0.20 -7.33
CA ASN A 4 22.30 -0.10 -5.91
C ASN A 4 20.86 -0.52 -5.65
N LEU A 5 20.66 -1.81 -5.38
CA LEU A 5 19.42 -2.38 -4.88
C LEU A 5 19.26 -1.93 -3.41
N TYR A 6 18.54 -0.83 -3.18
CA TYR A 6 18.04 -0.54 -1.85
C TYR A 6 16.80 -1.40 -1.63
N LYS A 7 16.88 -2.43 -0.77
CA LYS A 7 15.69 -3.02 -0.14
C LYS A 7 15.02 -1.91 0.67
N LYS A 8 13.81 -1.51 0.29
CA LYS A 8 13.08 -0.39 0.89
C LYS A 8 11.89 -0.91 1.68
N PHE A 9 11.81 -0.44 2.91
CA PHE A 9 10.82 -0.84 3.89
C PHE A 9 9.40 -0.44 3.49
N ILE A 10 8.44 -1.37 3.61
CA ILE A 10 7.03 -1.03 3.80
C ILE A 10 6.88 -0.81 5.31
N ILE A 11 7.23 0.39 5.79
CA ILE A 11 6.69 0.86 7.07
C ILE A 11 5.32 1.44 6.70
N CYS A 12 4.28 0.60 6.71
CA CYS A 12 2.96 1.16 6.97
C CYS A 12 3.10 1.91 8.29
N ALA A 13 2.77 3.19 8.31
CA ALA A 13 2.73 4.02 9.50
C ALA A 13 1.65 3.49 10.46
N SER A 14 1.86 2.32 11.04
CA SER A 14 1.29 1.98 12.33
C SER A 14 2.06 2.84 13.32
N SER A 15 1.46 3.99 13.67
CA SER A 15 1.60 4.52 15.02
C SER A 15 1.10 3.44 15.99
N ALA A 16 1.90 2.38 16.19
CA ALA A 16 1.69 1.38 17.20
C ALA A 16 2.05 2.01 18.54
N VAL A 17 1.21 2.94 19.01
CA VAL A 17 1.05 3.10 20.44
C VAL A 17 0.38 1.80 20.88
N VAL A 18 1.19 0.87 21.38
CA VAL A 18 0.73 -0.27 22.18
C VAL A 18 0.11 0.33 23.45
N LEU A 19 -1.14 0.76 23.36
CA LEU A 19 -1.99 0.96 24.52
C LEU A 19 -2.53 -0.41 24.90
N LEU A 20 -1.76 -1.11 25.73
CA LEU A 20 -2.29 -2.12 26.65
C LEU A 20 -3.31 -1.42 27.57
N THR A 21 -4.55 -1.22 27.10
CA THR A 21 -5.68 -0.96 28.01
C THR A 21 -6.31 -2.29 28.36
N GLY A 22 -5.63 -3.03 29.23
CA GLY A 22 -6.32 -3.96 30.11
C GLY A 22 -7.19 -3.15 31.07
N CYS A 23 -8.50 -3.30 30.97
CA CYS A 23 -9.41 -2.85 32.01
C CYS A 23 -9.19 -3.72 33.26
N ALA A 24 -8.37 -3.24 34.20
CA ALA A 24 -8.35 -3.74 35.57
C ALA A 24 -7.96 -2.60 36.53
N ASP A 25 -8.92 -2.21 37.38
CA ASP A 25 -8.67 -1.42 38.58
C ASP A 25 -7.72 -2.18 39.52
N ILE A 26 -6.44 -1.78 39.59
CA ILE A 26 -5.57 -2.16 40.72
C ILE A 26 -4.76 -0.95 41.20
N SER A 27 -4.88 -0.76 42.51
CA SER A 27 -4.31 0.27 43.37
C SER A 27 -2.91 -0.12 43.87
N LEU A 28 -2.03 0.89 44.04
CA LEU A 28 -0.77 0.93 44.83
C LEU A 28 0.40 0.11 44.22
N ASP A 29 1.69 0.41 44.40
CA ASP A 29 2.43 1.30 45.31
C ASP A 29 3.79 1.68 44.66
N LYS A 30 4.40 2.76 45.12
CA LYS A 30 5.73 3.22 44.71
C LYS A 30 6.84 2.49 45.48
N SER A 31 7.78 1.86 44.78
CA SER A 31 9.18 1.81 45.25
C SER A 31 10.18 1.38 44.16
N ASN A 32 11.18 2.23 43.96
CA ASN A 32 12.60 1.96 43.64
C ASN A 32 12.98 0.65 42.94
N ILE A 33 13.63 0.78 41.78
CA ILE A 33 14.88 0.07 41.37
C ILE A 33 15.47 0.91 40.22
N ASP A 34 16.51 1.71 40.45
CA ASP A 34 17.96 1.42 40.44
C ASP A 34 18.55 1.19 39.03
N LYS A 35 19.50 2.06 38.68
CA LYS A 35 20.16 2.14 37.37
C LYS A 35 21.47 1.34 37.41
N SER A 36 21.69 0.47 36.42
CA SER A 36 23.02 0.00 36.03
C SER A 36 23.03 -0.22 34.51
N ASN A 37 23.66 0.68 33.75
CA ASN A 37 25.00 0.54 33.17
C ASN A 37 25.11 -0.67 32.22
N ILE A 38 24.89 -0.40 30.94
CA ILE A 38 25.32 -1.25 29.82
C ILE A 38 26.67 -0.72 29.35
N ASP A 39 27.61 -1.65 29.23
CA ASP A 39 29.01 -1.47 28.84
C ASP A 39 29.12 -1.55 27.31
N GLU A 40 29.86 -0.61 26.72
CA GLU A 40 30.17 -0.52 25.30
C GLU A 40 31.38 -1.40 24.96
N SER A 41 31.29 -2.21 23.90
CA SER A 41 32.41 -2.70 23.06
C SER A 41 31.81 -3.56 21.95
N ASP A 42 32.31 -3.64 20.72
CA ASP A 42 33.36 -2.94 19.99
C ASP A 42 33.01 -3.11 18.50
N ILE A 43 33.31 -2.08 17.72
CA ILE A 43 33.20 -2.04 16.26
C ILE A 43 34.51 -2.59 15.68
N GLU A 44 34.44 -3.56 14.76
CA GLU A 44 35.52 -3.79 13.79
C GLU A 44 34.94 -3.88 12.37
N GLU A 45 35.17 -2.80 11.61
CA GLU A 45 35.14 -2.76 10.15
C GLU A 45 36.31 -3.58 9.57
N SER A 46 36.07 -4.28 8.46
CA SER A 46 37.14 -4.57 7.52
C SER A 46 36.69 -4.37 6.07
N ASN A 47 37.30 -3.36 5.46
CA ASN A 47 37.31 -3.07 4.04
C ASN A 47 38.11 -4.14 3.27
N ALA A 48 37.66 -4.46 2.06
CA ALA A 48 38.53 -5.01 1.02
C ALA A 48 38.10 -4.47 -0.35
N GLU A 49 38.92 -3.58 -0.89
CA GLU A 49 38.95 -3.15 -2.28
C GLU A 49 39.46 -4.30 -3.16
N GLU A 50 38.89 -4.46 -4.36
CA GLU A 50 39.63 -5.00 -5.49
C GLU A 50 39.05 -4.48 -6.82
N SER A 51 39.91 -4.53 -7.83
CA SER A 51 40.16 -3.47 -8.82
C SER A 51 40.21 -4.01 -10.26
N VAL A 52 40.16 -3.09 -11.24
CA VAL A 52 40.57 -3.21 -12.68
C VAL A 52 39.63 -4.13 -13.52
N GLU A 53 39.24 -3.90 -14.79
CA GLU A 53 39.94 -3.40 -15.98
C GLU A 53 39.01 -2.72 -17.01
N GLU A 54 39.61 -1.77 -17.73
CA GLU A 54 39.12 -1.13 -18.96
C GLU A 54 39.21 -2.08 -20.16
N SER A 55 38.33 -1.91 -21.15
CA SER A 55 38.71 -2.15 -22.55
C SER A 55 37.98 -1.21 -23.51
N ASN A 56 38.79 -0.57 -24.36
CA ASN A 56 38.43 0.28 -25.49
C ASN A 56 37.86 -0.54 -26.66
N ILE A 57 36.88 0.02 -27.38
CA ILE A 57 36.68 -0.25 -28.81
C ILE A 57 36.35 1.07 -29.53
N GLU A 58 37.23 1.45 -30.47
CA GLU A 58 37.05 2.48 -31.49
C GLU A 58 36.43 1.90 -32.78
N VAL A 59 36.13 2.82 -33.72
CA VAL A 59 35.98 2.68 -35.20
C VAL A 59 34.51 2.51 -35.65
N SER A 60 33.94 3.26 -36.61
CA SER A 60 34.42 4.22 -37.65
C SER A 60 33.26 5.08 -38.18
N ASP A 61 33.63 6.24 -38.74
CA ASP A 61 32.86 7.14 -39.61
C ASP A 61 32.29 6.47 -40.89
N GLU A 62 31.19 7.01 -41.41
CA GLU A 62 31.12 7.51 -42.81
C GLU A 62 29.87 8.39 -43.07
N ASP A 63 30.14 9.54 -43.69
CA ASP A 63 29.24 10.57 -44.23
C ASP A 63 28.18 10.06 -45.22
N ILE A 64 27.11 10.85 -45.45
CA ILE A 64 26.82 11.57 -46.72
C ILE A 64 25.37 12.11 -46.81
N SER A 65 25.31 13.37 -47.26
CA SER A 65 24.29 14.10 -48.05
C SER A 65 23.06 14.75 -47.42
N ASP A 66 23.17 16.08 -47.33
CA ASP A 66 22.26 17.12 -47.83
C ASP A 66 21.11 16.67 -48.78
N SER A 67 19.90 17.11 -48.47
CA SER A 67 19.09 17.84 -49.45
C SER A 67 18.01 18.70 -48.79
N ASN A 68 18.20 20.00 -48.97
CA ASN A 68 17.31 21.13 -48.74
C ASN A 68 16.03 21.04 -49.61
N LEU A 69 14.84 21.27 -49.05
CA LEU A 69 13.64 21.65 -49.80
C LEU A 69 12.64 22.40 -48.89
N GLU A 70 12.67 23.72 -49.02
CA GLU A 70 11.60 24.62 -48.58
C GLU A 70 10.31 24.32 -49.35
N ALA A 71 9.20 24.20 -48.62
CA ALA A 71 7.87 24.39 -49.16
C ALA A 71 7.02 25.14 -48.13
N SER A 72 6.86 26.43 -48.43
CA SER A 72 5.89 27.34 -47.83
C SER A 72 4.47 26.85 -48.08
N SER A 73 3.68 26.74 -47.01
CA SER A 73 2.23 26.82 -47.06
C SER A 73 1.76 27.64 -45.87
N GLU A 74 1.27 28.84 -46.17
CA GLU A 74 0.46 29.66 -45.30
C GLU A 74 -0.80 28.87 -44.91
N GLU A 75 -0.88 28.39 -43.67
CA GLU A 75 -2.14 28.03 -43.05
C GLU A 75 -2.53 29.15 -42.09
N ALA A 76 -3.78 29.56 -42.20
CA ALA A 76 -4.34 30.67 -41.47
C ALA A 76 -4.39 30.33 -39.98
N ASP A 77 -3.76 31.18 -39.17
CA ASP A 77 -3.97 31.27 -37.72
C ASP A 77 -5.46 31.53 -37.45
N ASP A 78 -6.19 30.46 -37.18
CA ASP A 78 -7.42 30.51 -36.41
C ASP A 78 -6.98 30.51 -34.93
N GLU A 79 -6.71 31.71 -34.40
CA GLU A 79 -6.52 31.94 -32.97
C GLU A 79 -7.85 31.65 -32.24
N THR A 80 -8.19 30.37 -32.09
CA THR A 80 -8.96 29.95 -30.93
C THR A 80 -8.06 30.17 -29.74
N SER A 81 -8.32 31.24 -28.99
CA SER A 81 -7.70 31.45 -27.69
C SER A 81 -8.08 30.27 -26.80
N GLU A 82 -7.21 29.26 -26.71
CA GLU A 82 -7.32 28.19 -25.75
C GLU A 82 -7.38 28.86 -24.36
N GLU A 83 -8.52 28.75 -23.68
CA GLU A 83 -8.64 29.16 -22.29
C GLU A 83 -7.78 28.19 -21.48
N VAL A 84 -6.52 28.57 -21.25
CA VAL A 84 -5.60 27.82 -20.42
C VAL A 84 -6.13 27.87 -18.99
N PHE A 85 -6.35 26.69 -18.37
CA PHE A 85 -6.69 26.57 -16.95
C PHE A 85 -5.73 27.40 -16.09
N ASP A 86 -6.29 28.35 -15.33
CA ASP A 86 -5.54 29.23 -14.44
C ASP A 86 -5.49 28.62 -13.03
N GLU A 87 -4.42 27.85 -12.77
CA GLU A 87 -4.17 27.21 -11.48
C GLU A 87 -4.13 28.21 -10.32
N GLU A 88 -3.58 29.42 -10.53
CA GLU A 88 -3.49 30.45 -9.49
C GLU A 88 -4.89 30.99 -9.16
N ALA A 89 -5.72 31.22 -10.18
CA ALA A 89 -7.11 31.62 -9.99
C ALA A 89 -7.93 30.53 -9.29
N ALA A 90 -7.76 29.26 -9.68
CA ALA A 90 -8.42 28.12 -9.04
C ALA A 90 -8.03 28.02 -7.57
N LEU A 91 -6.73 28.02 -7.27
CA LEU A 91 -6.22 27.97 -5.89
C LEU A 91 -6.75 29.14 -5.07
N LYS A 92 -6.72 30.37 -5.59
CA LYS A 92 -7.26 31.54 -4.90
C LYS A 92 -8.76 31.42 -4.62
N ALA A 93 -9.52 30.85 -5.55
CA ALA A 93 -10.94 30.60 -5.37
C ALA A 93 -11.19 29.57 -4.26
N ILE A 94 -10.41 28.48 -4.24
CA ILE A 94 -10.49 27.45 -3.19
C ILE A 94 -10.11 28.03 -1.82
N LEU A 95 -8.99 28.76 -1.71
CA LEU A 95 -8.56 29.40 -0.47
C LEU A 95 -9.60 30.38 0.10
N SER A 96 -10.40 31.01 -0.76
CA SER A 96 -11.49 31.89 -0.33
C SER A 96 -12.67 31.14 0.34
N LYS A 97 -12.74 29.81 0.14
CA LYS A 97 -13.79 28.91 0.65
C LYS A 97 -13.32 27.97 1.73
N SER A 98 -12.06 27.56 1.70
CA SER A 98 -11.40 26.76 2.74
C SER A 98 -11.63 27.38 4.12
N GLU A 99 -11.91 26.53 5.11
CA GLU A 99 -12.02 26.93 6.51
C GLU A 99 -10.64 27.06 7.18
N LEU A 100 -9.63 26.43 6.59
CA LEU A 100 -8.22 26.58 6.90
C LEU A 100 -7.76 27.87 6.18
N GLN A 101 -7.67 29.00 6.90
CA GLN A 101 -7.35 30.31 6.30
C GLN A 101 -6.03 30.96 6.77
N ARG A 102 -5.17 30.28 7.55
CA ARG A 102 -4.00 30.97 8.17
C ARG A 102 -2.66 30.24 8.32
N LYS A 103 -2.46 29.01 7.83
CA LYS A 103 -1.13 28.33 7.91
C LYS A 103 -0.92 27.28 6.81
N GLU A 104 -1.27 27.60 5.57
CA GLU A 104 -1.42 26.54 4.57
C GLU A 104 -0.14 26.21 3.81
N LYS A 105 0.22 24.94 3.86
CA LYS A 105 0.89 24.26 2.78
C LYS A 105 -0.14 23.97 1.70
N THR A 106 0.20 24.31 0.47
CA THR A 106 -0.54 23.86 -0.72
C THR A 106 0.29 22.83 -1.45
N ILE A 107 -0.36 21.74 -1.84
CA ILE A 107 0.18 20.75 -2.78
C ILE A 107 -0.88 20.60 -3.86
N SER A 108 -0.49 20.74 -5.13
CA SER A 108 -1.39 20.60 -6.26
C SER A 108 -0.85 19.58 -7.25
N PHE A 109 -1.77 18.89 -7.91
CA PHE A 109 -1.47 18.05 -9.06
C PHE A 109 -2.45 18.40 -10.17
N VAL A 110 -1.95 19.11 -11.20
CA VAL A 110 -2.74 19.68 -12.31
C VAL A 110 -2.21 19.13 -13.62
N ASP A 111 -3.10 18.56 -14.42
CA ASP A 111 -2.79 17.92 -15.70
C ASP A 111 -4.04 17.84 -16.57
N ASP A 112 -3.87 17.41 -17.81
CA ASP A 112 -4.94 16.91 -18.68
C ASP A 112 -5.13 15.41 -18.36
N PHE A 113 -6.08 15.10 -17.47
CA PHE A 113 -6.25 13.75 -16.93
C PHE A 113 -7.01 12.82 -17.85
N ASP A 114 -7.97 13.34 -18.60
CA ASP A 114 -8.79 12.56 -19.52
C ASP A 114 -8.41 12.73 -21.01
N GLY A 115 -7.41 13.57 -21.30
CA GLY A 115 -6.80 13.70 -22.62
C GLY A 115 -7.59 14.58 -23.59
N ASP A 116 -8.46 15.45 -23.08
CA ASP A 116 -9.33 16.30 -23.89
C ASP A 116 -8.71 17.67 -24.22
N GLY A 117 -7.50 17.94 -23.72
CA GLY A 117 -6.75 19.18 -23.91
C GLY A 117 -7.08 20.27 -22.89
N GLN A 118 -8.09 20.07 -22.04
CA GLN A 118 -8.35 20.91 -20.88
C GLN A 118 -7.52 20.40 -19.70
N LYS A 119 -7.25 21.28 -18.72
CA LYS A 119 -6.58 20.87 -17.49
C LYS A 119 -7.55 20.90 -16.34
N GLU A 120 -7.38 19.94 -15.46
CA GLU A 120 -8.01 19.89 -14.16
C GLU A 120 -6.97 19.47 -13.12
N GLY A 121 -7.35 19.50 -11.84
CA GLY A 121 -6.41 19.09 -10.82
C GLY A 121 -6.99 18.93 -9.44
N PHE A 122 -6.18 18.28 -8.61
CA PHE A 122 -6.45 18.09 -7.19
C PHE A 122 -5.52 18.96 -6.36
N PHE A 123 -6.08 19.53 -5.29
CA PHE A 123 -5.42 20.50 -4.44
C PHE A 123 -5.58 20.06 -2.99
N TYR A 124 -4.46 19.87 -2.31
CA TYR A 124 -4.41 19.78 -0.86
C TYR A 124 -4.16 21.17 -0.28
N ILE A 125 -4.94 21.52 0.74
CA ILE A 125 -4.82 22.75 1.50
C ILE A 125 -4.86 22.36 2.98
N GLY A 126 -3.77 22.60 3.70
CA GLY A 126 -3.71 22.25 5.11
C GLY A 126 -2.38 22.52 5.76
N ASP A 127 -2.13 21.85 6.87
CA ASP A 127 -0.90 21.97 7.62
C ASP A 127 0.30 21.41 6.85
N GLU A 128 1.50 21.81 7.26
CA GLU A 128 2.75 21.21 6.78
C GLU A 128 2.86 19.74 7.22
N TYR A 129 3.75 19.00 6.56
CA TYR A 129 4.06 17.61 6.88
C TYR A 129 4.45 17.46 8.35
N ASP A 130 3.74 16.60 9.07
CA ASP A 130 4.06 16.16 10.42
C ASP A 130 4.93 14.90 10.35
N GLY A 131 6.24 15.10 10.52
CA GLY A 131 7.22 14.02 10.48
C GLY A 131 7.17 13.06 11.68
N ASP A 132 6.50 13.42 12.78
CA ASP A 132 6.37 12.54 13.94
C ASP A 132 5.31 11.46 13.68
N TYR A 133 4.27 11.80 12.91
CA TYR A 133 3.17 10.88 12.55
C TYR A 133 3.21 10.40 11.09
N ASN A 134 4.11 10.94 10.27
CA ASN A 134 4.15 10.74 8.82
C ASN A 134 2.82 11.13 8.14
N GLU A 135 2.28 12.30 8.51
CA GLU A 135 0.93 12.73 8.12
C GLU A 135 0.87 14.19 7.65
N PHE A 136 -0.22 14.51 6.94
CA PHE A 136 -0.69 15.85 6.60
C PHE A 136 -2.09 16.03 7.19
N TYR A 137 -2.46 17.23 7.63
CA TYR A 137 -3.84 17.51 8.08
C TYR A 137 -4.47 18.63 7.25
N GLY A 138 -5.55 18.33 6.52
CA GLY A 138 -6.17 19.34 5.66
C GLY A 138 -7.38 18.91 4.84
N GLU A 139 -7.68 19.71 3.83
CA GLU A 139 -8.77 19.52 2.87
C GLU A 139 -8.21 19.13 1.51
N ILE A 140 -8.96 18.32 0.76
CA ILE A 140 -8.68 17.98 -0.64
C ILE A 140 -9.80 18.50 -1.52
N TRP A 141 -9.42 19.21 -2.56
CA TRP A 141 -10.31 19.86 -3.52
C TRP A 141 -9.99 19.39 -4.93
N PHE A 142 -11.02 19.37 -5.79
CA PHE A 142 -10.89 19.21 -7.24
C PHE A 142 -11.26 20.54 -7.90
N ALA A 143 -10.56 20.91 -8.97
CA ALA A 143 -10.92 22.07 -9.79
C ALA A 143 -10.64 21.84 -11.27
N ASN A 144 -11.48 22.45 -12.12
CA ASN A 144 -11.44 22.45 -13.58
C ASN A 144 -11.95 23.81 -14.10
N GLU A 145 -12.22 23.93 -15.40
CA GLU A 145 -12.77 25.17 -15.99
C GLU A 145 -14.18 25.53 -15.47
N ASP A 146 -15.00 24.54 -15.12
CA ASP A 146 -16.36 24.73 -14.63
C ASP A 146 -16.41 25.21 -13.17
N GLY A 147 -15.34 25.00 -12.40
CA GLY A 147 -15.23 25.47 -11.04
C GLY A 147 -14.42 24.54 -10.13
N TYR A 148 -14.85 24.44 -8.87
CA TYR A 148 -14.17 23.64 -7.86
C TYR A 148 -15.16 22.94 -6.92
N ALA A 149 -14.75 21.79 -6.39
CA ALA A 149 -15.51 20.97 -5.48
C ALA A 149 -14.63 20.45 -4.33
N LEU A 150 -15.17 20.42 -3.11
CA LEU A 150 -14.52 19.79 -1.97
C LEU A 150 -14.66 18.27 -2.12
N VAL A 151 -13.54 17.56 -2.26
CA VAL A 151 -13.49 16.10 -2.40
C VAL A 151 -13.46 15.45 -1.03
N ASN A 152 -12.64 15.97 -0.12
CA ASN A 152 -12.54 15.48 1.25
C ASN A 152 -12.29 16.62 2.24
N ASN A 153 -13.05 16.61 3.33
CA ASN A 153 -13.02 17.69 4.32
C ASN A 153 -12.11 17.31 5.50
N GLN A 154 -11.21 18.23 5.88
CA GLN A 154 -10.41 18.24 7.12
C GLN A 154 -10.13 16.86 7.72
N PHE A 155 -9.09 16.21 7.20
CA PHE A 155 -8.69 14.88 7.61
C PHE A 155 -7.18 14.74 7.68
N SER A 156 -6.70 13.74 8.41
CA SER A 156 -5.28 13.33 8.40
C SER A 156 -5.01 12.44 7.20
N TYR A 157 -3.96 12.71 6.43
CA TYR A 157 -3.55 11.90 5.28
C TYR A 157 -2.15 11.35 5.50
N VAL A 158 -1.96 10.07 5.21
CA VAL A 158 -0.65 9.42 5.22
C VAL A 158 0.22 10.09 4.15
N ALA A 159 1.41 10.52 4.54
CA ALA A 159 2.38 11.07 3.59
C ALA A 159 2.95 9.96 2.70
N THR A 160 3.06 10.25 1.41
CA THR A 160 3.75 9.39 0.44
C THR A 160 5.26 9.42 0.66
N ASP A 161 5.99 8.49 0.02
CA ASP A 161 7.46 8.43 0.08
C ASP A 161 8.14 9.75 -0.36
N GLU A 162 7.48 10.53 -1.20
CA GLU A 162 7.94 11.83 -1.68
C GLU A 162 7.52 13.00 -0.76
N GLN A 163 6.98 12.70 0.42
CA GLN A 163 6.40 13.68 1.35
C GLN A 163 5.31 14.51 0.66
N SER A 164 4.44 13.84 -0.09
CA SER A 164 3.24 14.40 -0.72
C SER A 164 1.98 13.81 -0.08
N VAL A 165 0.82 14.38 -0.41
CA VAL A 165 -0.51 13.83 -0.06
C VAL A 165 -1.04 12.92 -1.17
N PHE A 166 -0.61 13.16 -2.41
CA PHE A 166 -1.09 12.46 -3.60
C PHE A 166 -0.05 11.50 -4.14
N ASP A 167 -0.48 10.28 -4.43
CA ASP A 167 0.17 9.36 -5.37
C ASP A 167 -0.53 9.44 -6.72
N LEU A 168 0.25 9.25 -7.79
CA LEU A 168 -0.26 9.15 -9.16
C LEU A 168 0.07 7.78 -9.72
N TYR A 169 -0.95 7.09 -10.20
CA TYR A 169 -0.79 5.82 -10.90
C TYR A 169 -1.24 5.94 -12.35
N MET A 170 -0.49 5.30 -13.24
CA MET A 170 -0.80 5.19 -14.67
C MET A 170 -1.23 3.76 -14.96
N PHE A 171 -2.46 3.58 -15.43
CA PHE A 171 -2.94 2.29 -15.90
C PHE A 171 -3.58 2.44 -17.27
N GLY A 172 -3.00 1.79 -18.27
CA GLY A 172 -3.33 2.05 -19.68
C GLY A 172 -3.03 3.50 -20.06
N ASP A 173 -4.01 4.18 -20.63
CA ASP A 173 -3.97 5.61 -20.96
C ASP A 173 -4.53 6.53 -19.86
N LYS A 174 -5.00 5.95 -18.74
CA LYS A 174 -5.61 6.71 -17.65
C LYS A 174 -4.64 7.04 -16.52
N LYS A 175 -4.85 8.24 -15.97
CA LYS A 175 -4.22 8.76 -14.75
C LYS A 175 -5.16 8.58 -13.57
N PHE A 176 -4.64 8.05 -12.47
CA PHE A 176 -5.38 7.88 -11.23
C PHE A 176 -4.69 8.60 -10.08
N ILE A 177 -5.43 9.42 -9.36
CA ILE A 177 -4.96 10.09 -8.14
C ILE A 177 -5.41 9.29 -6.93
N VAL A 178 -4.46 9.05 -6.03
CA VAL A 178 -4.69 8.38 -4.76
C VAL A 178 -4.27 9.27 -3.61
N PHE A 179 -5.06 9.26 -2.54
CA PHE A 179 -4.63 9.73 -1.23
C PHE A 179 -5.13 8.78 -0.15
N ASN A 180 -4.33 8.56 0.89
CA ASN A 180 -4.63 7.63 1.96
C ASN A 180 -5.00 8.39 3.24
N MET A 181 -6.23 8.24 3.70
CA MET A 181 -6.73 8.84 4.92
C MET A 181 -6.24 8.05 6.15
N SER A 182 -5.58 8.71 7.11
CA SER A 182 -5.07 8.10 8.33
C SER A 182 -6.13 8.05 9.44
N TYR A 183 -6.43 6.86 9.93
CA TYR A 183 -7.23 6.61 11.13
C TYR A 183 -6.35 6.01 12.23
N THR A 184 -6.88 5.95 13.45
CA THR A 184 -6.13 5.47 14.62
C THR A 184 -5.48 4.09 14.44
N THR A 185 -6.13 3.19 13.71
CA THR A 185 -5.66 1.80 13.55
C THR A 185 -5.56 1.36 12.10
N GLU A 186 -5.98 2.15 11.12
CA GLU A 186 -5.89 1.80 9.70
C GLU A 186 -5.74 3.06 8.84
N ALA A 187 -5.30 2.88 7.60
CA ALA A 187 -5.43 3.91 6.59
C ALA A 187 -6.41 3.46 5.52
N VAL A 188 -7.16 4.40 4.96
CA VAL A 188 -8.17 4.13 3.94
C VAL A 188 -7.92 5.03 2.72
N GLY A 189 -7.53 4.40 1.62
CA GLY A 189 -7.27 5.04 0.35
C GLY A 189 -8.53 5.51 -0.33
N ARG A 190 -8.43 6.66 -1.00
CA ARG A 190 -9.39 7.10 -2.02
C ARG A 190 -8.67 7.17 -3.35
N MET A 191 -9.28 6.62 -4.39
CA MET A 191 -8.69 6.59 -5.72
C MET A 191 -9.68 7.09 -6.76
N PHE A 192 -9.25 8.08 -7.54
CA PHE A 192 -10.06 8.78 -8.53
C PHE A 192 -9.38 8.83 -9.89
N TYR A 193 -10.19 8.87 -10.94
CA TYR A 193 -9.77 9.27 -12.29
C TYR A 193 -10.71 10.35 -12.80
N ILE A 194 -10.36 11.01 -13.92
CA ILE A 194 -11.23 12.01 -14.55
C ILE A 194 -11.93 11.40 -15.76
N GLU A 195 -13.21 11.71 -15.90
CA GLU A 195 -13.97 11.44 -17.11
C GLU A 195 -14.98 12.57 -17.35
N LYS A 196 -14.90 13.19 -18.54
CA LYS A 196 -15.84 14.24 -18.98
C LYS A 196 -15.85 15.40 -17.97
N SER A 197 -14.66 15.89 -17.66
CA SER A 197 -14.44 17.04 -16.76
C SER A 197 -14.93 16.82 -15.31
N SER A 198 -15.18 15.57 -14.89
CA SER A 198 -15.57 15.26 -13.51
C SER A 198 -14.71 14.14 -12.94
N TYR A 199 -14.45 14.18 -11.63
CA TYR A 199 -13.76 13.09 -10.95
C TYR A 199 -14.71 11.92 -10.69
N VAL A 200 -14.23 10.72 -10.95
CA VAL A 200 -14.93 9.45 -10.71
C VAL A 200 -14.15 8.64 -9.71
N GLU A 201 -14.84 8.19 -8.65
CA GLU A 201 -14.27 7.33 -7.61
C GLU A 201 -14.28 5.87 -8.08
N THR A 202 -13.16 5.17 -7.94
CA THR A 202 -12.99 3.77 -8.38
C THR A 202 -13.66 2.76 -7.45
N ALA A 203 -13.90 1.55 -7.93
CA ALA A 203 -14.50 0.46 -7.15
C ALA A 203 -13.69 0.03 -5.91
N ILE A 204 -12.38 0.32 -5.86
CA ILE A 204 -11.49 -0.04 -4.74
C ILE A 204 -11.34 1.09 -3.71
N SER A 205 -11.93 2.25 -3.99
CA SER A 205 -11.86 3.41 -3.11
C SER A 205 -12.63 3.20 -1.81
N GLY A 206 -12.04 3.62 -0.69
CA GLY A 206 -12.67 3.52 0.63
C GLY A 206 -12.57 2.16 1.31
N VAL A 207 -11.86 1.21 0.71
CA VAL A 207 -11.84 -0.18 1.17
C VAL A 207 -10.73 -0.41 2.20
N GLY A 208 -9.52 0.07 1.92
CA GLY A 208 -8.33 -0.04 2.78
C GLY A 208 -7.19 0.82 2.24
N TYR A 209 -5.98 0.64 2.76
CA TYR A 209 -4.80 1.41 2.33
C TYR A 209 -4.38 1.02 0.92
N ILE A 210 -4.31 1.98 -0.01
CA ILE A 210 -3.99 1.75 -1.41
C ILE A 210 -2.50 1.99 -1.64
N PHE A 211 -1.81 1.02 -2.23
CA PHE A 211 -0.38 1.09 -2.53
C PHE A 211 0.00 0.19 -3.71
N THR A 212 1.22 0.31 -4.21
CA THR A 212 1.76 -0.63 -5.20
C THR A 212 2.74 -1.60 -4.57
N ARG A 213 2.71 -2.86 -5.02
CA ARG A 213 3.68 -3.87 -4.61
C ARG A 213 5.03 -3.55 -5.25
N GLN A 214 6.05 -3.29 -4.44
CA GLN A 214 7.39 -2.95 -4.92
C GLN A 214 8.03 -4.02 -5.83
N THR A 215 7.63 -5.28 -5.66
CA THR A 215 8.16 -6.43 -6.43
C THR A 215 7.32 -6.82 -7.63
N ALA A 216 6.16 -6.17 -7.87
CA ALA A 216 5.31 -6.53 -9.00
C ALA A 216 6.03 -6.24 -10.32
N THR A 217 6.38 -7.27 -11.08
CA THR A 217 6.73 -7.12 -12.50
C THR A 217 5.50 -7.10 -13.39
N THR A 218 4.32 -7.42 -12.84
CA THR A 218 3.04 -7.27 -13.54
C THR A 218 2.71 -5.77 -13.65
N PRO A 219 2.79 -5.17 -14.86
CA PRO A 219 2.29 -3.83 -15.06
C PRO A 219 0.80 -3.82 -14.74
N ASN A 220 0.34 -2.75 -14.10
CA ASN A 220 -1.06 -2.53 -13.74
C ASN A 220 -1.60 -3.25 -12.50
N GLU A 221 -0.75 -3.73 -11.59
CA GLU A 221 -1.18 -4.22 -10.28
C GLU A 221 -1.25 -3.09 -9.24
N ILE A 222 -2.33 -3.08 -8.45
CA ILE A 222 -2.44 -2.27 -7.24
C ILE A 222 -2.89 -3.14 -6.07
N CYS A 223 -2.45 -2.78 -4.87
CA CYS A 223 -2.75 -3.49 -3.65
C CYS A 223 -3.65 -2.65 -2.74
N VAL A 224 -4.55 -3.33 -2.02
CA VAL A 224 -5.33 -2.76 -0.92
C VAL A 224 -5.01 -3.54 0.35
N SER A 225 -4.44 -2.88 1.35
CA SER A 225 -4.26 -3.45 2.68
C SER A 225 -5.48 -3.18 3.54
N LYS A 226 -6.18 -4.25 3.96
CA LYS A 226 -7.40 -4.14 4.76
C LYS A 226 -7.13 -4.45 6.24
N GLY A 227 -7.47 -3.50 7.11
CA GLY A 227 -7.53 -3.69 8.56
C GLY A 227 -8.69 -4.60 8.97
N MET A 228 -8.43 -5.60 9.80
CA MET A 228 -9.43 -6.54 10.33
C MET A 228 -9.14 -6.93 11.78
N TYR A 229 -10.17 -7.28 12.55
CA TYR A 229 -10.03 -7.82 13.90
C TYR A 229 -10.31 -9.32 13.88
N ASP A 230 -9.30 -10.11 13.52
CA ASP A 230 -9.42 -11.56 13.29
C ASP A 230 -8.18 -12.35 13.74
N ARG A 231 -7.29 -11.77 14.55
CA ARG A 231 -6.05 -12.46 14.95
C ARG A 231 -6.29 -13.54 16.00
N PHE A 232 -7.09 -13.25 17.01
CA PHE A 232 -7.27 -14.12 18.18
C PHE A 232 -8.73 -14.38 18.45
N VAL A 233 -9.05 -15.61 18.86
CA VAL A 233 -10.37 -15.96 19.40
C VAL A 233 -10.18 -16.58 20.77
N GLU A 234 -10.73 -15.93 21.79
CA GLU A 234 -10.63 -16.38 23.19
C GLU A 234 -11.37 -17.71 23.40
N ILE A 235 -10.69 -18.61 24.10
CA ILE A 235 -11.23 -19.84 24.68
C ILE A 235 -11.29 -19.60 26.20
N SER A 236 -12.49 -19.47 26.75
CA SER A 236 -12.72 -19.23 28.17
C SER A 236 -13.61 -20.31 28.77
N SER A 237 -13.41 -20.57 30.05
CA SER A 237 -14.33 -21.36 30.86
C SER A 237 -15.67 -20.64 31.07
N ASP A 238 -15.69 -19.30 30.94
CA ASP A 238 -16.89 -18.49 30.83
C ASP A 238 -17.41 -18.52 29.39
N GLU A 239 -18.50 -19.27 29.16
CA GLU A 239 -19.17 -19.37 27.87
C GLU A 239 -19.57 -18.01 27.26
N SER A 240 -19.69 -16.95 28.07
CA SER A 240 -20.01 -15.60 27.57
C SER A 240 -18.83 -14.87 26.92
N MET A 241 -17.60 -15.30 27.21
CA MET A 241 -16.37 -14.74 26.64
C MET A 241 -15.79 -15.60 25.51
N ASN A 242 -16.21 -16.87 25.44
CA ASN A 242 -15.88 -17.77 24.33
C ASN A 242 -16.26 -17.16 22.98
N GLY A 243 -15.31 -17.17 22.04
CA GLY A 243 -15.56 -16.66 20.70
C GLY A 243 -15.35 -15.16 20.55
N THR A 244 -14.88 -14.45 21.59
CA THR A 244 -14.51 -13.04 21.47
C THR A 244 -13.31 -12.91 20.55
N VAL A 245 -13.47 -12.16 19.46
CA VAL A 245 -12.40 -11.93 18.48
C VAL A 245 -11.62 -10.67 18.84
N THR A 246 -10.30 -10.78 18.93
CA THR A 246 -9.38 -9.67 19.22
C THR A 246 -8.16 -9.68 18.30
N GLY A 247 -7.34 -8.64 18.40
CA GLY A 247 -6.11 -8.46 17.63
C GLY A 247 -6.37 -7.95 16.21
N HIS A 248 -5.74 -6.82 15.90
CA HIS A 248 -5.85 -6.14 14.62
C HIS A 248 -4.80 -6.68 13.65
N THR A 249 -5.20 -6.96 12.41
CA THR A 249 -4.37 -7.51 11.33
C THR A 249 -4.54 -6.66 10.08
N TRP A 250 -3.58 -6.74 9.15
CA TRP A 250 -3.60 -6.02 7.89
C TRP A 250 -3.29 -6.98 6.75
N LYS A 251 -4.29 -7.27 5.93
CA LYS A 251 -4.17 -8.26 4.85
C LYS A 251 -4.16 -7.57 3.49
N ASN A 252 -3.22 -7.97 2.64
CA ASN A 252 -3.03 -7.36 1.33
C ASN A 252 -3.80 -8.12 0.26
N TYR A 253 -4.74 -7.44 -0.39
CA TYR A 253 -5.48 -7.95 -1.54
C TYR A 253 -5.01 -7.25 -2.81
N TYR A 254 -5.12 -7.94 -3.95
CA TYR A 254 -4.48 -7.55 -5.19
C TYR A 254 -5.51 -7.30 -6.27
N PHE A 255 -5.32 -6.22 -7.01
CA PHE A 255 -6.26 -5.74 -8.02
C PHE A 255 -5.51 -5.42 -9.31
N PHE A 256 -6.21 -5.49 -10.43
CA PHE A 256 -5.71 -5.09 -11.73
C PHE A 256 -6.69 -4.15 -12.41
N TYR A 257 -6.14 -3.25 -13.23
CA TYR A 257 -6.95 -2.39 -14.07
C TYR A 257 -7.53 -3.17 -15.26
N ASP A 258 -8.84 -3.14 -15.42
CA ASP A 258 -9.56 -3.81 -16.50
C ASP A 258 -10.04 -2.77 -17.53
N GLU A 259 -9.31 -2.65 -18.64
CA GLU A 259 -9.60 -1.67 -19.70
C GLU A 259 -11.02 -1.79 -20.28
N GLU A 260 -11.62 -2.98 -20.27
CA GLU A 260 -12.98 -3.19 -20.78
C GLU A 260 -14.04 -2.50 -19.90
N SER A 261 -13.94 -2.63 -18.58
CA SER A 261 -14.83 -1.94 -17.64
C SER A 261 -14.40 -0.50 -17.37
N GLY A 262 -13.13 -0.18 -17.60
CA GLY A 262 -12.55 1.12 -17.30
C GLY A 262 -12.24 1.34 -15.81
N ASP A 263 -12.29 0.28 -14.99
CA ASP A 263 -12.09 0.30 -13.53
C ASP A 263 -11.31 -0.96 -13.07
N PHE A 264 -11.09 -1.11 -11.76
CA PHE A 264 -10.34 -2.22 -11.18
C PHE A 264 -11.19 -3.47 -10.96
N LYS A 265 -10.53 -4.62 -11.07
CA LYS A 265 -11.03 -5.94 -10.66
C LYS A 265 -10.05 -6.58 -9.67
N GLU A 266 -10.57 -7.44 -8.81
CA GLU A 266 -9.75 -8.16 -7.83
C GLU A 266 -9.23 -9.48 -8.39
N PHE A 267 -7.97 -9.82 -8.11
CA PHE A 267 -7.46 -11.18 -8.24
C PHE A 267 -8.04 -12.07 -7.13
N GLY A 268 -9.18 -12.69 -7.42
CA GLY A 268 -9.84 -13.63 -6.52
C GLY A 268 -9.00 -14.87 -6.27
N GLY A 269 -9.07 -15.38 -5.04
CA GLY A 269 -8.41 -16.60 -4.58
C GLY A 269 -9.22 -17.84 -4.95
N VAL A 270 -8.63 -18.75 -5.70
CA VAL A 270 -9.15 -20.11 -5.91
C VAL A 270 -8.49 -21.05 -4.92
N GLU A 271 -9.30 -21.86 -4.24
CA GLU A 271 -8.79 -22.86 -3.30
C GLU A 271 -7.97 -23.94 -4.04
N ILE A 272 -6.76 -24.21 -3.55
CA ILE A 272 -5.85 -25.22 -4.10
C ILE A 272 -5.50 -26.29 -3.05
N SER A 273 -5.07 -27.45 -3.52
CA SER A 273 -4.67 -28.56 -2.66
C SER A 273 -3.28 -28.36 -2.02
N ARG A 274 -3.01 -29.16 -0.98
CA ARG A 274 -1.67 -29.23 -0.35
C ARG A 274 -0.60 -29.67 -1.35
N GLU A 275 -0.93 -30.62 -2.22
CA GLU A 275 -0.01 -31.10 -3.25
C GLU A 275 0.35 -30.00 -4.26
N GLU A 276 -0.61 -29.14 -4.61
CA GLU A 276 -0.38 -28.01 -5.51
C GLU A 276 0.53 -26.96 -4.87
N VAL A 277 0.26 -26.53 -3.62
CA VAL A 277 1.12 -25.54 -2.95
C VAL A 277 2.54 -26.08 -2.73
N ASN A 278 2.69 -27.35 -2.39
CA ASN A 278 4.02 -27.96 -2.23
C ASN A 278 4.81 -27.98 -3.54
N THR A 279 4.12 -28.17 -4.66
CA THR A 279 4.72 -28.08 -5.99
C THR A 279 5.13 -26.65 -6.32
N ILE A 280 4.31 -25.66 -5.94
CA ILE A 280 4.57 -24.23 -6.17
C ILE A 280 5.76 -23.73 -5.34
N VAL A 281 5.74 -24.00 -4.04
CA VAL A 281 6.73 -23.50 -3.07
C VAL A 281 8.05 -24.29 -3.16
N GLY A 282 7.99 -25.54 -3.63
CA GLY A 282 9.17 -26.40 -3.80
C GLY A 282 9.54 -27.25 -2.58
N PHE A 283 8.76 -27.18 -1.50
CA PHE A 283 8.85 -28.05 -0.33
C PHE A 283 7.49 -28.18 0.37
N ASP A 284 7.39 -29.09 1.35
CA ASP A 284 6.14 -29.37 2.06
C ASP A 284 5.87 -28.38 3.20
N VAL A 285 5.48 -27.15 2.82
CA VAL A 285 5.23 -26.05 3.76
C VAL A 285 4.08 -26.37 4.71
N CYS A 286 3.07 -27.12 4.28
CA CYS A 286 1.96 -27.53 5.16
C CYS A 286 2.44 -28.42 6.30
N THR A 287 3.32 -29.39 6.02
CA THR A 287 3.90 -30.24 7.06
C THR A 287 4.79 -29.44 8.01
N GLU A 288 5.54 -28.44 7.53
CA GLU A 288 6.33 -27.55 8.41
C GLU A 288 5.44 -26.76 9.37
N ILE A 289 4.31 -26.23 8.89
CA ILE A 289 3.30 -25.55 9.74
C ILE A 289 2.73 -26.51 10.79
N GLU A 290 2.37 -27.73 10.40
CA GLU A 290 1.81 -28.73 11.31
C GLU A 290 2.85 -29.19 12.36
N ASN A 291 4.12 -29.33 11.98
CA ASN A 291 5.21 -29.63 12.90
C ASN A 291 5.45 -28.51 13.93
N TYR A 292 5.13 -27.27 13.57
CA TYR A 292 5.11 -26.13 14.48
C TYR A 292 3.89 -26.12 15.42
N GLY A 293 2.89 -26.98 15.16
CA GLY A 293 1.64 -27.04 15.93
C GLY A 293 0.48 -26.25 15.30
N GLY A 294 0.60 -25.85 14.04
CA GLY A 294 -0.47 -25.22 13.29
C GLY A 294 -1.47 -26.19 12.68
N GLU A 295 -2.71 -25.76 12.50
CA GLU A 295 -3.75 -26.45 11.75
C GLU A 295 -4.06 -25.67 10.47
N ILE A 296 -3.78 -26.26 9.30
CA ILE A 296 -4.08 -25.66 8.00
C ILE A 296 -5.59 -25.58 7.80
N SER A 297 -6.11 -24.42 7.40
CA SER A 297 -7.53 -24.21 7.11
C SER A 297 -7.81 -24.17 5.60
N THR A 298 -7.35 -23.12 4.91
CA THR A 298 -7.62 -22.86 3.49
C THR A 298 -6.34 -22.40 2.80
N ILE A 299 -6.22 -22.71 1.51
CA ILE A 299 -5.07 -22.31 0.69
C ILE A 299 -5.60 -21.69 -0.59
N TYR A 300 -5.34 -20.40 -0.79
CA TYR A 300 -5.80 -19.67 -1.97
C TYR A 300 -4.64 -19.38 -2.90
N LYS A 301 -4.84 -19.62 -4.20
CA LYS A 301 -4.00 -19.11 -5.27
C LYS A 301 -4.75 -18.00 -6.00
N ARG A 302 -4.10 -16.86 -6.20
CA ARG A 302 -4.65 -15.70 -6.91
C ARG A 302 -4.12 -15.63 -8.34
N GLY A 303 -4.85 -14.94 -9.22
CA GLY A 303 -4.50 -14.80 -10.64
C GLY A 303 -3.13 -14.14 -10.88
N ASN A 304 -2.68 -13.27 -9.96
CA ASN A 304 -1.36 -12.64 -10.02
C ASN A 304 -0.22 -13.51 -9.47
N GLY A 305 -0.48 -14.79 -9.16
CA GLY A 305 0.56 -15.71 -8.68
C GLY A 305 0.86 -15.61 -7.18
N VAL A 306 0.10 -14.83 -6.41
CA VAL A 306 0.21 -14.87 -4.94
C VAL A 306 -0.53 -16.09 -4.39
N VAL A 307 0.10 -16.81 -3.46
CA VAL A 307 -0.50 -17.90 -2.70
C VAL A 307 -0.61 -17.50 -1.23
N ASN A 308 -1.81 -17.61 -0.66
CA ASN A 308 -2.08 -17.40 0.75
C ASN A 308 -2.43 -18.74 1.40
N ILE A 309 -1.70 -19.14 2.45
CA ILE A 309 -1.98 -20.35 3.25
C ILE A 309 -2.48 -19.88 4.62
N ASN A 310 -3.75 -20.12 4.93
CA ASN A 310 -4.33 -19.78 6.22
C ASN A 310 -4.16 -20.96 7.19
N TYR A 311 -3.78 -20.67 8.42
CA TYR A 311 -3.68 -21.67 9.48
C TYR A 311 -3.99 -21.07 10.85
N SER A 312 -4.16 -21.93 11.85
CA SER A 312 -4.35 -21.49 13.23
C SER A 312 -3.49 -22.28 14.22
N ILE A 313 -3.25 -21.70 15.38
CA ILE A 313 -2.55 -22.35 16.51
C ILE A 313 -3.44 -22.20 17.73
N THR A 314 -3.70 -23.31 18.43
CA THR A 314 -4.41 -23.26 19.72
C THR A 314 -3.39 -23.20 20.85
N VAL A 315 -3.46 -22.15 21.67
CA VAL A 315 -2.59 -21.94 22.81
C VAL A 315 -3.44 -21.99 24.07
N MET A 316 -3.16 -22.95 24.96
CA MET A 316 -3.83 -23.06 26.26
C MET A 316 -2.97 -22.40 27.34
N TYR A 317 -3.59 -21.68 28.27
CA TYR A 317 -2.88 -21.09 29.41
C TYR A 317 -2.46 -22.20 30.38
N GLU A 318 -1.19 -22.20 30.81
CA GLU A 318 -0.61 -23.31 31.61
C GLU A 318 -1.30 -23.52 32.97
N ASP A 319 -1.89 -22.44 33.53
CA ASP A 319 -2.44 -22.40 34.88
C ASP A 319 -3.98 -22.31 34.94
N ASP A 320 -4.69 -22.24 33.80
CA ASP A 320 -6.14 -22.04 33.76
C ASP A 320 -6.89 -23.22 33.12
N ASP A 321 -7.96 -23.64 33.80
CA ASP A 321 -8.78 -24.85 33.56
C ASP A 321 -9.46 -24.89 32.17
N GLY A 322 -8.68 -25.08 31.11
CA GLY A 322 -9.16 -25.16 29.73
C GLY A 322 -9.34 -23.80 29.05
N GLU A 323 -8.70 -22.75 29.57
CA GLU A 323 -8.68 -21.44 28.94
C GLU A 323 -7.47 -21.29 28.00
N GLY A 324 -7.58 -20.41 27.03
CA GLY A 324 -6.59 -20.21 25.99
C GLY A 324 -7.10 -19.31 24.89
N TYR A 325 -6.47 -19.39 23.72
CA TYR A 325 -6.93 -18.72 22.52
C TYR A 325 -6.57 -19.52 21.27
N VAL A 326 -7.33 -19.29 20.20
CA VAL A 326 -6.93 -19.66 18.84
C VAL A 326 -6.31 -18.43 18.20
N GLU A 327 -5.05 -18.52 17.79
CA GLU A 327 -4.39 -17.51 16.96
C GLU A 327 -4.50 -17.90 15.48
N TYR A 328 -4.99 -16.99 14.66
CA TYR A 328 -5.07 -17.12 13.21
C TYR A 328 -3.88 -16.43 12.55
N ARG A 329 -3.27 -17.13 11.61
CA ARG A 329 -2.05 -16.74 10.92
C ARG A 329 -2.14 -17.10 9.44
N ASN A 330 -1.21 -16.55 8.68
CA ASN A 330 -1.07 -16.87 7.27
C ASN A 330 0.39 -16.97 6.81
N VAL A 331 0.58 -17.63 5.67
CA VAL A 331 1.83 -17.63 4.91
C VAL A 331 1.54 -17.10 3.53
N ASN A 332 2.42 -16.22 3.02
CA ASN A 332 2.23 -15.54 1.73
C ASN A 332 3.43 -15.80 0.84
N TYR A 333 3.19 -16.42 -0.30
CA TYR A 333 4.23 -16.77 -1.27
C TYR A 333 3.96 -16.09 -2.61
N ASP A 334 4.99 -15.47 -3.18
CA ASP A 334 4.94 -14.84 -4.49
C ASP A 334 5.61 -15.77 -5.52
N MET A 335 4.80 -16.36 -6.41
CA MET A 335 5.29 -17.26 -7.45
C MET A 335 6.20 -16.57 -8.47
N GLU A 336 6.09 -15.25 -8.60
CA GLU A 336 6.82 -14.47 -9.59
C GLU A 336 8.28 -14.29 -9.16
N THR A 337 8.50 -13.97 -7.89
CA THR A 337 9.84 -13.83 -7.29
C THR A 337 10.38 -15.17 -6.81
N GLY A 338 9.50 -16.13 -6.52
CA GLY A 338 9.84 -17.40 -5.88
C GLY A 338 10.13 -17.25 -4.38
N GLU A 339 9.71 -16.14 -3.77
CA GLU A 339 10.02 -15.78 -2.39
C GLU A 339 8.75 -15.64 -1.53
N PHE A 340 8.91 -15.80 -0.22
CA PHE A 340 7.87 -15.46 0.74
C PHE A 340 7.76 -13.94 0.87
N ILE A 341 6.54 -13.41 0.86
CA ILE A 341 6.27 -11.98 1.01
C ILE A 341 6.48 -11.62 2.47
N VAL A 342 7.59 -10.96 2.79
CA VAL A 342 7.95 -10.58 4.15
C VAL A 342 6.92 -9.59 4.72
N GLY A 343 6.35 -9.96 5.86
CA GLY A 343 5.48 -9.14 6.69
C GLY A 343 6.28 -8.37 7.74
N PHE A 344 5.87 -8.46 9.01
CA PHE A 344 6.39 -7.60 10.08
C PHE A 344 7.60 -8.15 10.84
N ASN A 345 7.90 -9.45 10.71
CA ASN A 345 8.97 -10.11 11.48
C ASN A 345 10.05 -10.62 10.52
N GLU A 346 11.27 -10.06 10.56
CA GLU A 346 12.37 -10.44 9.65
C GLU A 346 13.33 -11.48 10.26
N ASP A 347 13.20 -11.78 11.56
CA ASP A 347 14.19 -12.58 12.32
C ASP A 347 13.83 -14.09 12.43
N GLU A 348 12.82 -14.56 11.69
CA GLU A 348 12.32 -15.94 11.78
C GLU A 348 12.57 -16.75 10.50
N GLU A 349 12.12 -18.01 10.48
CA GLU A 349 12.14 -18.83 9.25
C GLU A 349 11.40 -18.10 8.10
N PRO A 350 11.82 -18.27 6.82
CA PRO A 350 11.33 -17.43 5.72
C PRO A 350 9.81 -17.40 5.56
N TRP A 351 9.14 -18.54 5.79
CA TRP A 351 7.69 -18.63 5.69
C TRP A 351 6.97 -18.02 6.92
N PHE A 352 7.60 -18.05 8.10
CA PHE A 352 7.11 -17.41 9.32
C PHE A 352 7.12 -15.89 9.20
N CYS A 353 8.17 -15.36 8.58
CA CYS A 353 8.31 -13.95 8.29
C CYS A 353 7.21 -13.40 7.39
N SER A 354 6.46 -14.26 6.69
CA SER A 354 5.37 -13.86 5.79
C SER A 354 4.00 -13.76 6.44
N ASP A 355 3.91 -13.87 7.76
CA ASP A 355 2.65 -13.75 8.49
C ASP A 355 2.18 -12.29 8.61
N PHE A 356 1.00 -12.01 8.05
CA PHE A 356 0.29 -10.73 8.21
C PHE A 356 -0.80 -10.78 9.29
N GLY A 357 -0.95 -11.92 9.96
CA GLY A 357 -1.98 -12.20 10.96
C GLY A 357 -3.36 -12.43 10.36
N GLY A 358 -4.21 -13.18 11.08
CA GLY A 358 -5.58 -13.46 10.66
C GLY A 358 -5.66 -14.39 9.44
N THR A 359 -6.82 -14.44 8.80
CA THR A 359 -7.06 -15.30 7.63
C THR A 359 -7.47 -14.50 6.40
N TYR A 360 -6.95 -14.88 5.24
CA TYR A 360 -7.41 -14.35 3.96
C TYR A 360 -8.75 -14.96 3.55
N ASP A 361 -9.61 -14.13 2.97
CA ASP A 361 -10.79 -14.58 2.25
C ASP A 361 -10.47 -14.78 0.76
N ALA A 362 -11.35 -15.52 0.07
CA ALA A 362 -11.27 -15.72 -1.36
C ALA A 362 -11.35 -14.38 -2.13
N ALA A 363 -12.09 -13.40 -1.63
CA ALA A 363 -12.14 -12.06 -2.20
C ALA A 363 -12.44 -11.00 -1.13
N LEU A 364 -11.81 -9.83 -1.22
CA LEU A 364 -12.12 -8.66 -0.41
C LEU A 364 -13.40 -7.96 -0.91
N ILE A 365 -13.59 -7.88 -2.23
CA ILE A 365 -14.76 -7.29 -2.88
C ILE A 365 -15.31 -8.31 -3.89
N PRO A 366 -16.16 -9.25 -3.44
CA PRO A 366 -16.64 -10.35 -4.27
C PRO A 366 -17.30 -9.92 -5.59
N GLU A 367 -17.88 -8.72 -5.64
CA GLU A 367 -18.58 -8.18 -6.81
C GLU A 367 -17.66 -7.86 -8.00
N ILE A 368 -16.37 -7.60 -7.74
CA ILE A 368 -15.38 -7.27 -8.78
C ILE A 368 -14.27 -8.33 -8.89
N ALA A 369 -14.38 -9.43 -8.14
CA ALA A 369 -13.37 -10.47 -8.10
C ALA A 369 -13.45 -11.42 -9.30
N VAL A 370 -12.28 -11.70 -9.88
CA VAL A 370 -12.09 -12.68 -10.95
C VAL A 370 -11.38 -13.90 -10.40
N PHE A 371 -12.04 -15.06 -10.46
CA PHE A 371 -11.54 -16.34 -9.95
C PHE A 371 -10.99 -17.19 -11.11
N GLU A 372 -9.71 -16.99 -11.44
CA GLU A 372 -9.01 -17.74 -12.48
C GLU A 372 -8.47 -19.07 -11.92
N LYS A 373 -8.62 -20.16 -12.68
CA LYS A 373 -8.15 -21.50 -12.29
C LYS A 373 -6.73 -21.77 -12.79
#